data_AF-A0A6B3G963-F1
#
_entry.id   AF-A0A6B3G963-F1
#
_cell.length_a   1.000
_cell.length_b   1.000
_cell.length_c   1.000
_cell.angle_alpha   90.00
_cell.angle_beta   90.00
_cell.angle_gamma   90.00
#
_symmetry.space_group_name_H-M   'P 1'
#
loop_
_entity.id
_entity.type
_entity.pdbx_description
1 polymer ?
#
loop_
_entity_poly.entity_id
_entity_poly.type
_entity_poly.pdbx_seq_one_letter_code
_entity_poly.pdbx_strand_id
1 'polypeptide(L)'
;TPVHRVGPAFLAPPALLAVLGLVLGPAVSWTDRLPNAYAEMFPAEPDPYHLALWHGFGLALLLSAVAWAAGAVLFLGRAQVNRLSRRIAWPTADSVFGHLLLGQERLALQVTGFIQRGSLSVYLATTLLVMLGGQLAVLIVDTPWAGAVHPRLWDNPLQGAVAALTCAAALLCLTVRRRMKGVVLAGLTGYGTALLFVVQGAPDLALTQFCVETVAMIVFVLVLRRMPVHFQETVSIWRRASRIPVALAAAATVGVGMWVAAAARTAEPAGTAMVQEVADHGLKDVVATILVDLRAWDTMGESAVLAAAAVGVTSLIYLHRRSEGSMAQEELQGRTAWSLSAHHSSRLPQGDDVAPERGWLAAGATLAPEHRSIVFEVV
;
A
#
# COMPACT_ATOMS: atom_id res chain seq x y z
N THR A 1 47.65 -30.74 -16.74
CA THR A 1 48.04 -30.09 -18.01
C THR A 1 49.54 -29.85 -17.97
N PRO A 2 50.30 -30.14 -19.05
CA PRO A 2 51.73 -29.89 -19.06
C PRO A 2 51.97 -28.38 -18.89
N VAL A 3 52.77 -28.01 -17.90
CA VAL A 3 53.10 -26.62 -17.60
C VAL A 3 53.97 -26.10 -18.75
N HIS A 4 53.42 -25.21 -19.57
CA HIS A 4 54.14 -24.62 -20.67
C HIS A 4 55.07 -23.52 -20.16
N ARG A 5 56.27 -23.43 -20.75
CA ARG A 5 57.25 -22.39 -20.40
C ARG A 5 56.67 -21.04 -20.80
N VAL A 6 56.56 -20.13 -19.83
CA VAL A 6 56.02 -18.79 -20.04
C VAL A 6 56.92 -18.03 -21.01
N GLY A 7 56.32 -17.42 -22.05
CA GLY A 7 57.05 -16.70 -23.07
C GLY A 7 57.75 -15.45 -22.51
N PRO A 8 58.93 -15.06 -23.07
CA PRO A 8 59.74 -13.95 -22.55
C PRO A 8 58.99 -12.61 -22.58
N ALA A 9 58.08 -12.40 -23.55
CA ALA A 9 57.27 -11.20 -23.64
C ALA A 9 56.30 -11.03 -22.46
N PHE A 10 55.78 -12.12 -21.91
CA PHE A 10 54.89 -12.08 -20.73
C PHE A 10 55.68 -11.85 -19.43
N LEU A 11 56.94 -12.28 -19.39
CA LEU A 11 57.84 -12.05 -18.25
C LEU A 11 58.47 -10.66 -18.25
N ALA A 12 58.52 -9.98 -19.40
CA ALA A 12 59.20 -8.69 -19.52
C ALA A 12 58.62 -7.61 -18.58
N PRO A 13 57.29 -7.40 -18.45
CA PRO A 13 56.74 -6.41 -17.51
C PRO A 13 57.04 -6.69 -16.03
N PRO A 14 56.78 -7.88 -15.46
CA PRO A 14 57.12 -8.15 -14.06
C PRO A 14 58.64 -8.16 -13.81
N ALA A 15 59.45 -8.61 -14.78
CA ALA A 15 60.91 -8.55 -14.66
C ALA A 15 61.41 -7.11 -14.65
N LEU A 16 60.88 -6.24 -15.52
CA LEU A 16 61.19 -4.81 -15.52
C LEU A 16 60.82 -4.18 -14.17
N LEU A 17 59.62 -4.45 -13.65
CA LEU A 17 59.19 -3.93 -12.34
C LEU A 17 60.07 -4.44 -11.20
N ALA A 18 60.47 -5.71 -11.22
CA ALA A 18 61.35 -6.29 -10.20
C ALA A 18 62.76 -5.68 -10.27
N VAL A 19 63.32 -5.50 -11.47
CA VAL A 19 64.62 -4.86 -11.68
C VAL A 19 64.56 -3.40 -11.26
N LEU A 20 63.52 -2.67 -11.65
CA LEU A 20 63.32 -1.28 -11.21
C LEU A 20 63.21 -1.19 -9.68
N GLY A 21 62.46 -2.08 -9.02
CA GLY A 21 62.40 -2.13 -7.55
C GLY A 21 63.77 -2.41 -6.90
N LEU A 22 64.54 -3.34 -7.48
CA LEU A 22 65.88 -3.68 -6.99
C LEU A 22 66.90 -2.54 -7.18
N VAL A 23 66.76 -1.75 -8.25
CA VAL A 23 67.66 -0.62 -8.55
C VAL A 23 67.26 0.64 -7.80
N LEU A 24 65.96 0.99 -7.78
CA LEU A 24 65.45 2.23 -7.19
C LEU A 24 65.49 2.20 -5.65
N GLY A 25 65.46 1.03 -5.01
CA GLY A 25 65.63 0.91 -3.57
C GLY A 25 66.98 1.44 -3.08
N PRO A 26 68.11 0.88 -3.55
CA PRO A 26 69.44 1.39 -3.23
C PRO A 26 69.72 2.79 -3.81
N ALA A 27 69.14 3.13 -4.96
CA ALA A 27 69.25 4.46 -5.58
C ALA A 27 68.27 5.48 -4.98
N VAL A 28 67.95 5.36 -3.69
CA VAL A 28 66.97 6.22 -3.00
C VAL A 28 67.31 7.71 -3.08
N SER A 29 68.61 8.04 -3.16
CA SER A 29 69.09 9.41 -3.31
C SER A 29 68.66 10.07 -4.62
N TRP A 30 68.32 9.29 -5.66
CA TRP A 30 67.78 9.80 -6.92
C TRP A 30 66.27 9.99 -6.87
N THR A 31 65.58 9.22 -6.03
CA THR A 31 64.12 9.25 -5.91
C THR A 31 63.62 10.16 -4.80
N ASP A 32 64.44 10.49 -3.80
CA ASP A 32 64.10 11.32 -2.63
C ASP A 32 63.45 12.67 -3.00
N ARG A 33 63.81 13.24 -4.15
CA ARG A 33 63.24 14.50 -4.65
C ARG A 33 61.73 14.43 -4.90
N LEU A 34 61.21 13.27 -5.32
CA LEU A 34 59.79 13.13 -5.69
C LEU A 34 58.88 13.04 -4.45
N PRO A 35 59.14 12.17 -3.45
CA PRO A 35 58.39 12.17 -2.19
C PRO A 35 58.54 13.48 -1.42
N ASN A 36 59.74 14.10 -1.42
CA ASN A 36 59.95 15.38 -0.74
C ASN A 36 59.06 16.50 -1.29
N ALA A 37 58.96 16.63 -2.61
CA ALA A 37 58.06 17.61 -3.23
C ALA A 37 56.59 17.40 -2.83
N TYR A 38 56.17 16.16 -2.55
CA TYR A 38 54.83 15.88 -2.01
C TYR A 38 54.72 16.17 -0.51
N ALA A 39 55.74 15.81 0.27
CA ALA A 39 55.79 16.05 1.71
C ALA A 39 55.77 17.55 2.06
N GLU A 40 56.43 18.39 1.26
CA GLU A 40 56.46 19.85 1.39
C GLU A 40 55.07 20.52 1.24
N MET A 41 54.07 19.82 0.70
CA MET A 41 52.69 20.33 0.63
C MET A 41 51.95 20.26 1.98
N PHE A 42 52.53 19.60 2.99
CA PHE A 42 51.98 19.48 4.34
C PHE A 42 52.73 20.40 5.32
N PRO A 43 52.10 20.80 6.45
CA PRO A 43 52.74 21.68 7.43
C PRO A 43 54.06 21.10 7.95
N ALA A 44 55.14 21.89 7.90
CA ALA A 44 56.48 21.43 8.25
C ALA A 44 56.60 21.08 9.74
N GLU A 45 56.91 19.81 10.04
CA GLU A 45 57.50 19.41 11.32
C GLU A 45 58.96 19.90 11.41
N PRO A 46 59.55 20.01 12.62
CA PRO A 46 60.89 20.57 12.82
C PRO A 46 62.02 19.84 12.09
N ASP A 47 61.82 18.57 11.76
CA ASP A 47 62.81 17.73 11.10
C ASP A 47 62.51 17.60 9.59
N PRO A 48 63.44 17.99 8.70
CA PRO A 48 63.24 17.84 7.26
C PRO A 48 63.10 16.36 6.90
N TYR A 49 62.07 16.03 6.11
CA TYR A 49 61.88 14.68 5.58
C TYR A 49 63.10 14.30 4.72
N HIS A 50 63.76 13.19 5.07
CA HIS A 50 64.81 12.64 4.25
C HIS A 50 64.65 11.13 4.16
N LEU A 51 64.47 10.62 2.94
CA LEU A 51 64.38 9.20 2.69
C LEU A 51 65.80 8.65 2.50
N ALA A 52 66.36 8.06 3.56
CA ALA A 52 67.64 7.36 3.48
C ALA A 52 67.45 5.84 3.41
N LEU A 53 68.35 5.12 2.72
CA LEU A 53 68.36 3.65 2.73
C LEU A 53 68.76 3.12 4.12
N TRP A 54 69.65 3.85 4.78
CA TRP A 54 70.23 3.46 6.05
C TRP A 54 70.14 4.60 7.05
N HIS A 55 69.30 4.42 8.07
CA HIS A 55 69.08 5.39 9.15
C HIS A 55 69.90 5.06 10.42
N GLY A 56 70.85 4.13 10.33
CA GLY A 56 71.61 3.62 11.48
C GLY A 56 70.86 2.57 12.31
N PHE A 57 71.43 2.22 13.47
CA PHE A 57 70.81 1.31 14.44
C PHE A 57 69.71 2.05 15.23
N GLY A 58 68.57 2.27 14.57
CA GLY A 58 67.41 2.96 15.12
C GLY A 58 66.22 2.03 15.39
N LEU A 59 65.16 2.62 15.95
CA LEU A 59 63.90 1.95 16.30
C LEU A 59 63.22 1.33 15.06
N ALA A 60 63.33 1.99 13.89
CA ALA A 60 62.80 1.50 12.62
C ALA A 60 63.46 0.18 12.16
N LEU A 61 64.77 0.03 12.35
CA LEU A 61 65.49 -1.21 12.01
C LEU A 61 65.07 -2.34 12.95
N LEU A 62 64.94 -2.05 14.24
CA LEU A 62 64.44 -3.02 15.23
C LEU A 62 63.03 -3.49 14.89
N LEU A 63 62.10 -2.58 14.60
CA LEU A 63 60.72 -2.93 14.21
C LEU A 63 60.69 -3.76 12.91
N SER A 64 61.56 -3.46 11.95
CA SER A 64 61.69 -4.23 10.71
C SER A 64 62.21 -5.65 10.98
N ALA A 65 63.22 -5.79 11.85
CA ALA A 65 63.74 -7.09 12.26
C ALA A 65 62.70 -7.90 13.03
N VAL A 66 61.93 -7.26 13.92
CA VAL A 66 60.80 -7.87 14.63
C VAL A 66 59.72 -8.31 13.66
N ALA A 67 59.36 -7.49 12.67
CA ALA A 67 58.37 -7.85 11.66
C ALA A 67 58.80 -9.07 10.84
N TRP A 68 60.08 -9.14 10.44
CA TRP A 68 60.65 -10.30 9.77
C TRP A 68 60.64 -11.55 10.64
N ALA A 69 61.09 -11.44 11.90
CA ALA A 69 61.09 -12.54 12.84
C ALA A 69 59.67 -13.04 13.13
N ALA A 70 58.72 -12.13 13.36
CA ALA A 70 57.31 -12.46 13.57
C ALA A 70 56.69 -13.12 12.33
N GLY A 71 56.97 -12.60 11.13
CA GLY A 71 56.54 -13.18 9.86
C GLY A 71 57.09 -14.60 9.67
N ALA A 72 58.36 -14.83 9.98
CA ALA A 72 58.98 -16.15 9.91
C ALA A 72 58.35 -17.13 10.92
N VAL A 73 58.12 -16.69 12.16
CA VAL A 73 57.43 -17.49 13.20
C VAL A 73 56.00 -17.85 12.76
N LEU A 74 55.25 -16.89 12.23
CA LEU A 74 53.90 -17.13 11.69
C LEU A 74 53.93 -18.11 10.52
N PHE A 75 54.93 -18.02 9.64
CA PHE A 75 55.10 -18.93 8.51
C PHE A 75 55.46 -20.35 8.95
N LEU A 76 56.34 -20.50 9.93
CA LEU A 76 56.67 -21.81 10.53
C LEU A 76 55.43 -22.41 11.23
N GLY A 77 54.62 -21.56 11.89
CA GLY A 77 53.36 -21.93 12.53
C GLY A 77 52.12 -21.98 11.62
N ARG A 78 52.29 -21.84 10.29
CA ARG A 78 51.19 -21.57 9.33
C ARG A 78 49.98 -22.51 9.43
N ALA A 79 50.20 -23.78 9.75
CA ALA A 79 49.11 -24.76 9.87
C ALA A 79 48.18 -24.43 11.05
N GLN A 80 48.75 -24.05 12.20
CA GLN A 80 48.00 -23.67 13.39
C GLN A 80 47.35 -22.28 13.22
N VAL A 81 48.08 -21.34 12.63
CA VAL A 81 47.59 -19.99 12.33
C VAL A 81 46.41 -20.06 11.36
N ASN A 82 46.49 -20.83 10.28
CA ASN A 82 45.37 -20.99 9.34
C ASN A 82 44.15 -21.68 9.97
N ARG A 83 44.37 -22.64 10.86
CA ARG A 83 43.27 -23.31 11.58
C ARG A 83 42.54 -22.34 12.51
N LEU A 84 43.27 -21.50 13.23
CA LEU A 84 42.69 -20.47 14.10
C LEU A 84 42.02 -19.36 13.27
N SER A 85 42.69 -18.91 12.21
CA SER A 85 42.17 -17.90 11.29
C SER A 85 40.84 -18.35 10.68
N ARG A 86 40.71 -19.59 10.21
CA ARG A 86 39.44 -20.12 9.69
C ARG A 86 38.30 -20.18 10.72
N ARG A 87 38.61 -20.30 12.02
CA ARG A 87 37.59 -20.29 13.10
C ARG A 87 37.12 -18.89 13.46
N ILE A 88 38.00 -17.90 13.31
CA ILE A 88 37.76 -16.50 13.66
C ILE A 88 37.47 -15.66 12.41
N ALA A 89 37.59 -16.25 11.22
CA ALA A 89 37.48 -15.55 9.95
C ALA A 89 36.13 -14.85 9.87
N TRP A 90 36.20 -13.54 9.67
CA TRP A 90 35.04 -12.72 9.40
C TRP A 90 34.51 -13.10 8.02
N PRO A 91 33.18 -13.09 7.83
CA PRO A 91 32.60 -13.33 6.51
C PRO A 91 33.18 -12.33 5.50
N THR A 92 33.38 -12.80 4.26
CA THR A 92 33.87 -11.92 3.19
C THR A 92 32.86 -10.81 2.92
N ALA A 93 33.34 -9.60 2.58
CA ALA A 93 32.47 -8.46 2.30
C ALA A 93 31.40 -8.80 1.25
N ASP A 94 31.76 -9.55 0.21
CA ASP A 94 30.84 -10.03 -0.83
C ASP A 94 29.72 -10.91 -0.26
N SER A 95 30.06 -11.79 0.68
CA SER A 95 29.06 -12.64 1.34
C SER A 95 28.11 -11.79 2.18
N VAL A 96 28.62 -10.83 2.96
CA VAL A 96 27.78 -9.94 3.79
C VAL A 96 26.86 -9.12 2.90
N PHE A 97 27.38 -8.55 1.81
CA PHE A 97 26.59 -7.81 0.84
C PHE A 97 25.48 -8.66 0.20
N GLY A 98 25.80 -9.89 -0.22
CA GLY A 98 24.81 -10.81 -0.77
C GLY A 98 23.69 -11.15 0.23
N HIS A 99 24.02 -11.37 1.49
CA HIS A 99 23.01 -11.64 2.53
C HIS A 99 22.13 -10.41 2.81
N LEU A 100 22.69 -9.20 2.79
CA LEU A 100 21.92 -7.97 2.94
C LEU A 100 20.93 -7.78 1.79
N LEU A 101 21.35 -8.04 0.55
CA LEU A 101 20.49 -7.92 -0.62
C LEU A 101 19.32 -8.92 -0.56
N LEU A 102 19.61 -10.18 -0.23
CA LEU A 102 18.57 -11.20 -0.03
C LEU A 102 17.65 -10.89 1.16
N GLY A 103 18.20 -10.29 2.23
CA GLY A 103 17.43 -9.82 3.36
C GLY A 103 16.46 -8.71 2.97
N GLN A 104 16.92 -7.74 2.19
CA GLN A 104 16.09 -6.66 1.67
C GLN A 104 14.94 -7.17 0.80
N GLU A 105 15.22 -8.10 -0.13
CA GLU A 105 14.21 -8.69 -1.00
C GLU A 105 13.13 -9.43 -0.18
N ARG A 106 13.54 -10.25 0.79
CA ARG A 106 12.61 -10.97 1.67
C ARG A 106 11.76 -10.00 2.50
N LEU A 107 12.37 -8.93 3.02
CA LEU A 107 11.65 -7.90 3.75
C LEU A 107 10.63 -7.20 2.84
N ALA A 108 11.02 -6.84 1.61
CA ALA A 108 10.11 -6.21 0.66
C ALA A 108 8.90 -7.11 0.35
N LEU A 109 9.13 -8.41 0.11
CA LEU A 109 8.06 -9.38 -0.12
C LEU A 109 7.16 -9.55 1.12
N GLN A 110 7.74 -9.62 2.33
CA GLN A 110 6.98 -9.73 3.57
C GLN A 110 6.14 -8.48 3.84
N VAL A 111 6.70 -7.28 3.66
CA VAL A 111 5.98 -6.01 3.81
C VAL A 111 4.86 -5.92 2.79
N THR A 112 5.11 -6.28 1.53
CA THR A 112 4.08 -6.27 0.48
C THR A 112 2.97 -7.26 0.80
N GLY A 113 3.29 -8.51 1.18
CA GLY A 113 2.29 -9.50 1.58
C GLY A 113 1.52 -9.12 2.84
N PHE A 114 2.14 -8.37 3.77
CA PHE A 114 1.48 -7.90 4.98
C PHE A 114 0.48 -6.77 4.70
N ILE A 115 0.85 -5.81 3.84
CA ILE A 115 0.03 -4.66 3.47
C ILE A 115 -1.03 -5.06 2.43
N GLN A 116 -0.63 -5.70 1.35
CA GLN A 116 -1.48 -6.03 0.20
C GLN A 116 -2.17 -7.40 0.37
N ARG A 117 -2.90 -7.61 1.46
CA ARG A 117 -3.61 -8.88 1.73
C ARG A 117 -4.75 -9.19 0.75
N GLY A 118 -5.10 -8.26 -0.14
CA GLY A 118 -6.20 -8.41 -1.11
C GLY A 118 -7.61 -8.40 -0.50
N SER A 119 -7.74 -8.12 0.81
CA SER A 119 -9.04 -8.11 1.50
C SER A 119 -9.57 -6.68 1.66
N LEU A 120 -10.69 -6.38 1.00
CA LEU A 120 -11.39 -5.10 1.12
C LEU A 120 -11.71 -4.75 2.58
N SER A 121 -12.16 -5.73 3.36
CA SER A 121 -12.51 -5.53 4.78
C SER A 121 -11.31 -5.11 5.62
N VAL A 122 -10.10 -5.59 5.30
CA VAL A 122 -8.87 -5.17 5.99
C VAL A 122 -8.53 -3.74 5.62
N TYR A 123 -8.58 -3.38 4.34
CA TYR A 123 -8.31 -2.01 3.90
C TYR A 123 -9.29 -0.99 4.51
N LEU A 124 -10.59 -1.31 4.53
CA LEU A 124 -11.60 -0.49 5.18
C LEU A 124 -11.36 -0.37 6.68
N ALA A 125 -11.05 -1.48 7.36
CA ALA A 125 -10.76 -1.46 8.79
C ALA A 125 -9.52 -0.62 9.11
N THR A 126 -8.44 -0.75 8.34
CA THR A 126 -7.21 0.05 8.52
C THR A 126 -7.47 1.53 8.25
N THR A 127 -8.20 1.87 7.19
CA THR A 127 -8.54 3.27 6.87
C THR A 127 -9.36 3.90 7.99
N LEU A 128 -10.41 3.22 8.46
CA LEU A 128 -11.23 3.68 9.58
C LEU A 128 -10.40 3.78 10.87
N LEU A 129 -9.52 2.81 11.14
CA LEU A 129 -8.66 2.82 12.32
C LEU A 129 -7.69 3.99 12.31
N VAL A 130 -7.07 4.31 11.17
CA VAL A 130 -6.15 5.45 11.05
C VAL A 130 -6.91 6.77 11.20
N MET A 131 -8.07 6.90 10.55
CA MET A 131 -8.91 8.10 10.67
C MET A 131 -9.37 8.33 12.13
N LEU A 132 -9.96 7.30 12.74
CA LEU A 132 -10.44 7.36 14.12
C LEU A 132 -9.29 7.50 15.12
N GLY A 133 -8.17 6.81 14.89
CA GLY A 133 -6.98 6.89 15.73
C GLY A 133 -6.37 8.29 15.72
N GLY A 134 -6.30 8.93 14.56
CA GLY A 134 -5.86 10.32 14.43
C GLY A 134 -6.79 11.28 15.18
N GLN A 135 -8.11 11.15 15.00
CA GLN A 135 -9.08 12.00 15.69
C GLN A 135 -9.08 11.76 17.21
N LEU A 136 -8.97 10.51 17.65
CA LEU A 136 -8.86 10.15 19.05
C LEU A 136 -7.57 10.70 19.67
N ALA A 137 -6.45 10.69 18.94
CA ALA A 137 -5.19 11.25 19.40
C ALA A 137 -5.31 12.76 19.65
N VAL A 138 -5.91 13.50 18.71
CA VAL A 138 -6.16 14.95 18.88
C VAL A 138 -7.08 15.21 20.07
N LEU A 139 -8.17 14.43 20.19
CA LEU A 139 -9.08 14.52 21.33
C LEU A 139 -8.34 14.33 22.65
N ILE A 140 -7.47 13.31 22.77
CA ILE A 140 -6.71 13.04 24.01
C ILE A 140 -5.67 14.13 24.30
N VAL A 141 -4.96 14.64 23.29
CA VAL A 141 -3.86 15.60 23.48
C VAL A 141 -4.36 17.01 23.77
N ASP A 142 -5.27 17.53 22.93
CA ASP A 142 -5.69 18.92 23.02
C ASP A 142 -6.85 19.10 24.02
N THR A 143 -7.54 18.01 24.40
CA THR A 143 -8.69 18.03 25.32
C THR A 143 -9.72 19.14 25.02
N PRO A 144 -10.16 19.27 23.76
CA PRO A 144 -10.92 20.43 23.30
C PRO A 144 -12.33 20.55 23.92
N TRP A 145 -12.77 19.54 24.68
CA TRP A 145 -14.02 19.57 25.44
C TRP A 145 -13.94 20.34 26.76
N ALA A 146 -12.75 20.73 27.24
CA ALA A 146 -12.58 21.34 28.56
C ALA A 146 -13.34 22.68 28.74
N GLY A 147 -13.65 23.37 27.64
CA GLY A 147 -14.49 24.59 27.62
C GLY A 147 -15.79 24.43 26.84
N ALA A 148 -16.16 23.20 26.45
CA ALA A 148 -17.34 22.96 25.62
C ALA A 148 -18.64 23.04 26.44
N VAL A 149 -19.66 23.67 25.86
CA VAL A 149 -21.01 23.68 26.43
C VAL A 149 -21.57 22.26 26.48
N HIS A 150 -22.30 21.93 27.56
CA HIS A 150 -22.92 20.62 27.73
C HIS A 150 -23.72 20.18 26.48
N PRO A 151 -23.66 18.89 26.12
CA PRO A 151 -24.34 18.39 24.94
C PRO A 151 -25.85 18.55 25.08
N ARG A 152 -26.47 19.21 24.11
CA ARG A 152 -27.93 19.29 23.99
C ARG A 152 -28.44 18.00 23.37
N LEU A 153 -29.26 17.27 24.11
CA LEU A 153 -29.76 15.95 23.69
C LEU A 153 -30.87 16.05 22.62
N TRP A 154 -31.83 16.97 22.81
CA TRP A 154 -32.88 17.29 21.84
C TRP A 154 -33.50 18.65 22.18
N ASP A 155 -33.97 19.37 21.17
CA ASP A 155 -34.70 20.63 21.37
C ASP A 155 -36.22 20.38 21.50
N ASN A 156 -36.72 19.33 20.85
CA ASN A 156 -38.12 18.92 20.90
C ASN A 156 -38.21 17.43 21.30
N PRO A 157 -39.11 17.02 22.22
CA PRO A 157 -39.28 15.61 22.59
C PRO A 157 -39.54 14.68 21.38
N LEU A 158 -40.16 15.19 20.32
CA LEU A 158 -40.37 14.43 19.09
C LEU A 158 -39.04 14.06 18.40
N GLN A 159 -38.04 14.95 18.42
CA GLN A 159 -36.71 14.65 17.89
C GLN A 159 -36.06 13.50 18.66
N GLY A 160 -36.13 13.55 20.00
CA GLY A 160 -35.60 12.50 20.86
C GLY A 160 -36.27 11.14 20.61
N ALA A 161 -37.60 11.14 20.44
CA ALA A 161 -38.36 9.92 20.14
C ALA A 161 -37.98 9.31 18.79
N VAL A 162 -37.87 10.13 17.74
CA VAL A 162 -37.49 9.68 16.40
C VAL A 162 -36.04 9.19 16.38
N ALA A 163 -35.12 9.90 17.04
CA ALA A 163 -33.73 9.48 17.18
C ALA A 163 -33.62 8.14 17.92
N ALA A 164 -34.33 7.96 19.03
CA ALA A 164 -34.36 6.71 19.78
C ALA A 164 -34.90 5.54 18.94
N LEU A 165 -35.97 5.75 18.18
CA LEU A 165 -36.51 4.76 17.26
C LEU A 165 -35.50 4.37 16.16
N THR A 166 -34.81 5.37 15.60
CA THR A 166 -33.78 5.18 14.56
C THR A 166 -32.59 4.38 15.11
N CYS A 167 -32.12 4.71 16.32
CA CYS A 167 -31.08 3.94 17.01
C CYS A 167 -31.52 2.50 17.30
N ALA A 168 -32.77 2.30 17.74
CA ALA A 168 -33.31 0.96 17.96
C ALA A 168 -33.35 0.13 16.66
N ALA A 169 -33.77 0.73 15.54
CA ALA A 169 -33.75 0.09 14.23
C ALA A 169 -32.32 -0.30 13.79
N ALA A 170 -31.35 0.59 13.99
CA ALA A 170 -29.94 0.33 13.70
C ALA A 170 -29.37 -0.84 14.54
N LEU A 171 -29.68 -0.86 15.85
CA LEU A 171 -29.26 -1.96 16.74
C LEU A 171 -29.92 -3.29 16.37
N LEU A 172 -31.21 -3.27 16.01
CA LEU A 172 -31.91 -4.47 15.53
C LEU A 172 -31.27 -5.02 14.26
N CYS A 173 -30.78 -4.15 13.36
CA CYS A 173 -30.09 -4.57 12.14
C CYS A 173 -28.87 -5.48 12.43
N LEU A 174 -28.16 -5.27 13.56
CA LEU A 174 -26.99 -6.08 13.96
C LEU A 174 -27.35 -7.52 14.33
N THR A 175 -28.60 -7.79 14.68
CA THR A 175 -29.07 -9.11 15.13
C THR A 175 -29.60 -9.99 13.99
N VAL A 176 -29.84 -9.40 12.82
CA VAL A 176 -30.52 -10.06 11.72
C VAL A 176 -29.58 -10.96 10.92
N ARG A 177 -30.03 -12.18 10.64
CA ARG A 177 -29.29 -13.18 9.83
C ARG A 177 -29.72 -13.24 8.36
N ARG A 178 -30.90 -12.70 8.02
CA ARG A 178 -31.47 -12.72 6.66
C ARG A 178 -31.24 -11.37 5.99
N ARG A 179 -30.65 -11.38 4.79
CA ARG A 179 -30.24 -10.15 4.09
C ARG A 179 -31.43 -9.20 3.83
N MET A 180 -32.57 -9.75 3.42
CA MET A 180 -33.78 -8.97 3.15
C MET A 180 -34.30 -8.23 4.39
N LYS A 181 -34.30 -8.89 5.56
CA LYS A 181 -34.66 -8.26 6.82
C LYS A 181 -33.67 -7.16 7.20
N GLY A 182 -32.38 -7.37 6.90
CA GLY A 182 -31.32 -6.39 7.15
C GLY A 182 -31.52 -5.12 6.33
N VAL A 183 -31.85 -5.25 5.04
CA VAL A 183 -32.13 -4.09 4.17
C VAL A 183 -33.36 -3.32 4.62
N VAL A 184 -34.44 -4.00 5.03
CA VAL A 184 -35.64 -3.32 5.54
C VAL A 184 -35.33 -2.53 6.82
N LEU A 185 -34.56 -3.10 7.75
CA LEU A 185 -34.15 -2.39 8.97
C LEU A 185 -33.17 -1.26 8.68
N ALA A 186 -32.23 -1.44 7.75
CA ALA A 186 -31.35 -0.38 7.29
C ALA A 186 -32.17 0.76 6.66
N GLY A 187 -33.17 0.44 5.82
CA GLY A 187 -34.03 1.45 5.24
C GLY A 187 -34.86 2.19 6.27
N LEU A 188 -35.32 1.52 7.33
CA LEU A 188 -35.99 2.16 8.46
C LEU A 188 -35.12 3.23 9.13
N THR A 189 -33.78 3.06 9.14
CA THR A 189 -32.88 4.12 9.63
C THR A 189 -32.88 5.34 8.72
N GLY A 190 -32.93 5.14 7.39
CA GLY A 190 -33.09 6.21 6.41
C GLY A 190 -34.42 6.96 6.53
N TYR A 191 -35.55 6.25 6.67
CA TYR A 191 -36.84 6.88 6.98
C TYR A 191 -36.82 7.63 8.32
N GLY A 192 -36.10 7.10 9.31
CA GLY A 192 -35.84 7.79 10.57
C GLY A 192 -35.11 9.11 10.40
N THR A 193 -34.07 9.15 9.55
CA THR A 193 -33.35 10.40 9.21
C THR A 193 -34.23 11.40 8.46
N ALA A 194 -35.07 10.94 7.53
CA ALA A 194 -36.02 11.81 6.84
C ALA A 194 -37.03 12.43 7.81
N LEU A 195 -37.51 11.65 8.78
CA LEU A 195 -38.40 12.16 9.82
C LEU A 195 -37.69 13.18 10.74
N LEU A 196 -36.40 12.99 11.03
CA LEU A 196 -35.62 14.02 11.73
C LEU A 196 -35.58 15.34 10.94
N PHE A 197 -35.39 15.31 9.62
CA PHE A 197 -35.44 16.52 8.79
C PHE A 197 -36.81 17.22 8.84
N VAL A 198 -37.92 16.47 8.81
CA VAL A 198 -39.26 17.04 8.98
C VAL A 198 -39.38 17.77 10.32
N VAL A 199 -38.98 17.12 11.41
CA VAL A 199 -39.09 17.70 12.76
C VAL A 199 -38.14 18.90 12.94
N GLN A 200 -37.07 18.96 12.17
CA GLN A 200 -36.11 20.07 12.18
C GLN A 200 -36.50 21.21 11.21
N GLY A 201 -37.64 21.09 10.51
CA GLY A 201 -38.15 22.14 9.61
C GLY A 201 -37.48 22.17 8.24
N ALA A 202 -36.89 21.06 7.79
CA ALA A 202 -36.25 20.91 6.48
C ALA A 202 -37.09 20.00 5.56
N PRO A 203 -38.25 20.49 5.04
CA PRO A 203 -39.18 19.66 4.27
C PRO A 203 -38.59 19.16 2.94
N ASP A 204 -37.80 19.97 2.24
CA ASP A 204 -37.24 19.59 0.94
C ASP A 204 -36.22 18.45 1.10
N LEU A 205 -35.34 18.55 2.10
CA LEU A 205 -34.40 17.47 2.44
C LEU A 205 -35.13 16.19 2.86
N ALA A 206 -36.25 16.32 3.57
CA ALA A 206 -37.05 15.16 3.97
C ALA A 206 -37.67 14.47 2.75
N LEU A 207 -38.28 15.22 1.82
CA LEU A 207 -38.87 14.69 0.61
C LEU A 207 -37.82 13.98 -0.25
N THR A 208 -36.65 14.59 -0.45
CA THR A 208 -35.57 13.96 -1.21
C THR A 208 -35.08 12.70 -0.51
N GLN A 209 -34.92 12.72 0.82
CA GLN A 209 -34.48 11.56 1.58
C GLN A 209 -35.49 10.40 1.48
N PHE A 210 -36.79 10.66 1.56
CA PHE A 210 -37.82 9.64 1.37
C PHE A 210 -37.76 9.03 -0.05
N CYS A 211 -37.61 9.86 -1.07
CA CYS A 211 -37.51 9.40 -2.46
C CYS A 211 -36.26 8.54 -2.67
N VAL A 212 -35.09 9.03 -2.25
CA VAL A 212 -33.82 8.33 -2.38
C VAL A 212 -33.83 7.02 -1.59
N GLU A 213 -34.36 7.03 -0.37
CA GLU A 213 -34.47 5.81 0.46
C GLU A 213 -35.39 4.76 -0.20
N THR A 214 -36.49 5.20 -0.80
CA THR A 214 -37.39 4.30 -1.54
C THR A 214 -36.66 3.67 -2.74
N VAL A 215 -35.96 4.47 -3.54
CA VAL A 215 -35.19 3.97 -4.69
C VAL A 215 -34.07 3.04 -4.24
N ALA A 216 -33.31 3.41 -3.21
CA ALA A 216 -32.24 2.58 -2.65
C ALA A 216 -32.77 1.23 -2.15
N MET A 217 -33.89 1.24 -1.41
CA MET A 217 -34.56 0.02 -0.96
C MET A 217 -34.95 -0.88 -2.15
N ILE A 218 -35.55 -0.31 -3.21
CA ILE A 218 -35.89 -1.05 -4.43
C ILE A 218 -34.64 -1.68 -5.06
N VAL A 219 -33.58 -0.90 -5.25
CA VAL A 219 -32.32 -1.38 -5.83
C VAL A 219 -31.70 -2.50 -4.97
N PHE A 220 -31.62 -2.32 -3.66
CA PHE A 220 -31.10 -3.35 -2.76
C PHE A 220 -31.94 -4.63 -2.79
N VAL A 221 -33.27 -4.52 -2.80
CA VAL A 221 -34.17 -5.68 -2.91
C VAL A 221 -33.92 -6.43 -4.22
N LEU A 222 -33.78 -5.71 -5.34
CA LEU A 222 -33.50 -6.31 -6.66
C LEU A 222 -32.14 -7.04 -6.67
N VAL A 223 -31.10 -6.43 -6.11
CA VAL A 223 -29.76 -7.04 -6.01
C VAL A 223 -29.78 -8.26 -5.10
N LEU A 224 -30.39 -8.14 -3.91
CA LEU A 224 -30.45 -9.23 -2.93
C LEU A 224 -31.31 -10.40 -3.39
N ARG A 225 -32.27 -10.19 -4.30
CA ARG A 225 -33.05 -11.27 -4.92
C ARG A 225 -32.16 -12.26 -5.68
N ARG A 226 -30.99 -11.83 -6.16
CA ARG A 226 -30.00 -12.67 -6.85
C ARG A 226 -28.92 -13.24 -5.92
N MET A 227 -28.93 -12.90 -4.63
CA MET A 227 -27.94 -13.34 -3.65
C MET A 227 -28.50 -14.40 -2.69
N PRO A 228 -27.62 -15.17 -2.00
CA PRO A 228 -28.04 -16.08 -0.95
C PRO A 228 -28.84 -15.37 0.15
N VAL A 229 -29.91 -16.02 0.65
CA VAL A 229 -30.86 -15.43 1.61
C VAL A 229 -30.21 -15.03 2.94
N HIS A 230 -29.16 -15.77 3.35
CA HIS A 230 -28.50 -15.59 4.64
C HIS A 230 -27.13 -14.92 4.48
N PHE A 231 -26.69 -14.22 5.52
CA PHE A 231 -25.29 -13.79 5.63
C PHE A 231 -24.40 -15.02 5.83
N GLN A 232 -23.34 -15.13 5.04
CA GLN A 232 -22.32 -16.15 5.20
C GLN A 232 -21.30 -15.67 6.24
N GLU A 233 -21.70 -15.61 7.51
CA GLU A 233 -20.77 -15.29 8.59
C GLU A 233 -20.23 -16.56 9.26
N THR A 234 -18.98 -16.89 8.99
CA THR A 234 -18.20 -17.93 9.70
C THR A 234 -17.31 -17.28 10.77
N VAL A 235 -17.82 -16.28 11.50
CA VAL A 235 -17.03 -15.53 12.48
C VAL A 235 -17.28 -16.09 13.88
N SER A 236 -16.22 -16.54 14.57
CA SER A 236 -16.30 -16.98 15.97
C SER A 236 -16.88 -15.89 16.88
N ILE A 237 -17.69 -16.28 17.87
CA ILE A 237 -18.31 -15.39 18.87
C ILE A 237 -17.26 -14.50 19.54
N TRP A 238 -16.09 -15.06 19.84
CA TRP A 238 -14.96 -14.32 20.43
C TRP A 238 -14.45 -13.19 19.53
N ARG A 239 -14.37 -13.43 18.23
CA ARG A 239 -13.92 -12.43 17.26
C ARG A 239 -14.99 -11.36 17.00
N ARG A 240 -16.27 -11.69 17.19
CA ARG A 240 -17.36 -10.70 17.19
C ARG A 240 -17.28 -9.84 18.46
N ALA A 241 -17.08 -10.45 19.63
CA ALA A 241 -16.96 -9.76 20.91
C ALA A 241 -15.79 -8.76 20.93
N SER A 242 -14.63 -9.12 20.36
CA SER A 242 -13.48 -8.21 20.30
C SER A 242 -13.68 -6.99 19.41
N ARG A 243 -14.68 -6.99 18.52
CA ARG A 243 -15.01 -5.83 17.66
C ARG A 243 -15.93 -4.83 18.34
N ILE A 244 -16.69 -5.24 19.35
CA ILE A 244 -17.62 -4.37 20.09
C ILE A 244 -16.89 -3.18 20.73
N PRO A 245 -15.79 -3.34 21.50
CA PRO A 245 -15.11 -2.19 22.10
C PRO A 245 -14.55 -1.24 21.04
N VAL A 246 -14.05 -1.76 19.92
CA VAL A 246 -13.56 -0.93 18.81
C VAL A 246 -14.70 -0.12 18.18
N ALA A 247 -15.86 -0.74 17.96
CA ALA A 247 -17.04 -0.06 17.42
C ALA A 247 -17.59 1.01 18.39
N LEU A 248 -17.60 0.72 19.69
CA LEU A 248 -18.01 1.69 20.71
C LEU A 248 -17.02 2.85 20.82
N ALA A 249 -15.71 2.57 20.80
CA ALA A 249 -14.68 3.60 20.77
C ALA A 249 -14.79 4.48 19.52
N ALA A 250 -15.05 3.88 18.36
CA ALA A 250 -15.31 4.60 17.11
C ALA A 250 -16.53 5.51 17.23
N ALA A 251 -17.66 4.98 17.70
CA ALA A 251 -18.89 5.75 17.90
C ALA A 251 -18.70 6.90 18.89
N ALA A 252 -17.99 6.66 20.01
CA ALA A 252 -17.67 7.68 20.98
C ALA A 252 -16.75 8.76 20.39
N THR A 253 -15.71 8.37 19.63
CA THR A 253 -14.78 9.31 18.99
C THR A 253 -15.52 10.23 18.01
N VAL A 254 -16.38 9.67 17.16
CA VAL A 254 -17.18 10.45 16.20
C VAL A 254 -18.21 11.32 16.93
N GLY A 255 -18.91 10.77 17.93
CA GLY A 255 -19.91 11.51 18.70
C GLY A 255 -19.33 12.68 19.48
N VAL A 256 -18.22 12.46 20.20
CA VAL A 256 -17.49 13.52 20.91
C VAL A 256 -16.91 14.52 19.92
N GLY A 257 -16.34 14.05 18.81
CA GLY A 257 -15.82 14.93 17.75
C GLY A 257 -16.89 15.85 17.17
N MET A 258 -18.08 15.32 16.88
CA MET A 258 -19.22 16.10 16.39
C MET A 258 -19.72 17.10 17.42
N TRP A 259 -19.83 16.69 18.69
CA TRP A 259 -20.24 17.59 19.78
C TRP A 259 -19.24 18.73 19.98
N VAL A 260 -17.94 18.43 20.03
CA VAL A 260 -16.89 19.44 20.19
C VAL A 260 -16.84 20.38 18.98
N ALA A 261 -16.94 19.86 17.76
CA ALA A 261 -16.99 20.69 16.56
C ALA A 261 -18.22 21.62 16.55
N ALA A 262 -19.37 21.15 17.01
CA ALA A 262 -20.57 21.97 17.15
C ALA A 262 -20.41 23.05 18.24
N ALA A 263 -19.78 22.70 19.37
CA ALA A 263 -19.53 23.61 20.49
C ALA A 263 -18.45 24.66 20.20
N ALA A 264 -17.52 24.37 19.27
CA ALA A 264 -16.42 25.26 18.89
C ALA A 264 -16.84 26.39 17.91
N ARG A 265 -18.13 26.50 17.56
CA ARG A 265 -18.60 27.52 16.62
C ARG A 265 -18.54 28.91 17.26
N THR A 266 -17.69 29.78 16.71
CA THR A 266 -17.52 31.18 17.15
C THR A 266 -18.03 32.21 16.15
N ALA A 267 -18.10 31.86 14.85
CA ALA A 267 -18.56 32.75 13.79
C ALA A 267 -20.08 32.67 13.56
N GLU A 268 -20.68 33.77 13.11
CA GLU A 268 -22.08 33.81 12.74
C GLU A 268 -22.37 32.91 11.51
N PRO A 269 -23.48 32.14 11.50
CA PRO A 269 -23.82 31.29 10.36
C PRO A 269 -24.15 32.11 9.11
N ALA A 270 -23.57 31.75 7.96
CA ALA A 270 -23.88 32.38 6.68
C ALA A 270 -25.37 32.22 6.25
N GLY A 271 -26.11 31.29 6.87
CA GLY A 271 -27.50 31.03 6.54
C GLY A 271 -28.43 32.24 6.77
N THR A 272 -28.14 33.11 7.74
CA THR A 272 -28.96 34.32 7.98
C THR A 272 -28.84 35.31 6.82
N ALA A 273 -27.63 35.55 6.33
CA ALA A 273 -27.37 36.39 5.17
C ALA A 273 -28.02 35.82 3.90
N MET A 274 -27.97 34.50 3.71
CA MET A 274 -28.63 33.84 2.57
C MET A 274 -30.15 33.98 2.62
N VAL A 275 -30.78 33.86 3.79
CA VAL A 275 -32.23 34.05 3.94
C VAL A 275 -32.63 35.49 3.60
N GLN A 276 -31.84 36.48 4.03
CA GLN A 276 -32.08 37.89 3.71
C GLN A 276 -31.96 38.15 2.21
N GLU A 277 -30.89 37.67 1.58
CA GLU A 277 -30.67 37.84 0.13
C GLU A 277 -31.80 37.23 -0.73
N VAL A 278 -32.30 36.06 -0.33
CA VAL A 278 -33.44 35.41 -1.04
C VAL A 278 -34.73 36.23 -0.85
N ALA A 279 -34.97 36.73 0.35
CA ALA A 279 -36.14 37.56 0.65
C ALA A 279 -36.12 38.88 -0.14
N ASP A 280 -34.95 39.50 -0.29
CA ASP A 280 -34.75 40.74 -1.06
C ASP A 280 -35.04 40.55 -2.55
N HIS A 281 -34.78 39.36 -3.09
CA HIS A 281 -35.15 38.96 -4.46
C HIS A 281 -36.63 38.55 -4.61
N GLY A 282 -37.43 38.59 -3.54
CA GLY A 282 -38.86 38.25 -3.56
C GLY A 282 -39.16 36.74 -3.71
N LEU A 283 -38.14 35.89 -3.52
CA LEU A 283 -38.26 34.45 -3.60
C LEU A 283 -38.67 33.86 -2.24
N LYS A 284 -39.47 32.79 -2.27
CA LYS A 284 -40.04 32.18 -1.04
C LYS A 284 -39.34 30.90 -0.59
N ASP A 285 -38.70 30.21 -1.53
CA ASP A 285 -38.00 28.95 -1.27
C ASP A 285 -36.51 29.20 -1.18
N VAL A 286 -36.02 29.31 0.06
CA VAL A 286 -34.60 29.57 0.34
C VAL A 286 -33.72 28.42 -0.10
N VAL A 287 -34.16 27.17 0.07
CA VAL A 287 -33.35 26.00 -0.23
C VAL A 287 -33.18 25.85 -1.74
N ALA A 288 -34.27 25.92 -2.50
CA ALA A 288 -34.20 25.84 -3.96
C ALA A 288 -33.37 26.99 -4.55
N THR A 289 -33.52 28.20 -4.03
CA THR A 289 -32.73 29.37 -4.49
C THR A 289 -31.24 29.18 -4.21
N ILE A 290 -30.86 28.68 -3.02
CA ILE A 290 -29.45 28.40 -2.71
C ILE A 290 -28.88 27.36 -3.69
N LEU A 291 -29.61 26.28 -3.97
CA LEU A 291 -29.14 25.19 -4.81
C LEU A 291 -29.00 25.59 -6.29
N VAL A 292 -29.96 26.36 -6.81
CA VAL A 292 -30.04 26.69 -8.23
C VAL A 292 -29.25 27.96 -8.58
N ASP A 293 -29.27 28.98 -7.71
CA ASP A 293 -28.68 30.29 -8.03
C ASP A 293 -27.36 30.52 -7.29
N LEU A 294 -27.34 30.44 -5.96
CA LEU A 294 -26.16 30.82 -5.16
C LEU A 294 -25.04 29.77 -5.19
N ARG A 295 -25.42 28.49 -5.29
CA ARG A 295 -24.51 27.32 -5.30
C ARG A 295 -24.78 26.41 -6.50
N ALA A 296 -25.14 27.01 -7.64
CA ALA A 296 -25.41 26.32 -8.90
C ALA A 296 -24.30 25.35 -9.35
N TRP A 297 -23.05 25.64 -8.98
CA TRP A 297 -21.90 24.81 -9.35
C TRP A 297 -21.92 23.44 -8.64
N ASP A 298 -22.41 23.38 -7.41
CA ASP A 298 -22.53 22.14 -6.66
C ASP A 298 -23.65 21.26 -7.25
N THR A 299 -24.79 21.85 -7.62
CA THR A 299 -25.90 21.10 -8.26
C THR A 299 -25.57 20.62 -9.67
N MET A 300 -24.81 21.40 -10.44
CA MET A 300 -24.25 20.95 -11.71
C MET A 300 -23.29 19.76 -11.50
N GLY A 301 -22.44 19.82 -10.46
CA GLY A 301 -21.53 18.75 -10.08
C GLY A 301 -22.25 17.46 -9.68
N GLU A 302 -23.26 17.56 -8.83
CA GLU A 302 -24.11 16.42 -8.43
C GLU A 302 -24.80 15.78 -9.63
N SER A 303 -25.36 16.59 -10.53
CA SER A 303 -26.00 16.12 -11.77
C SER A 303 -24.99 15.40 -12.69
N ALA A 304 -23.76 15.90 -12.79
CA ALA A 304 -22.69 15.26 -13.55
C ALA A 304 -22.29 13.91 -12.93
N VAL A 305 -22.21 13.80 -11.60
CA VAL A 305 -21.93 12.53 -10.91
C VAL A 305 -23.05 11.53 -11.13
N LEU A 306 -24.32 11.96 -11.05
CA LEU A 306 -25.47 11.09 -11.33
C LEU A 306 -25.47 10.61 -12.79
N ALA A 307 -25.17 11.48 -13.75
CA ALA A 307 -25.03 11.12 -15.15
C ALA A 307 -23.89 10.11 -15.37
N ALA A 308 -22.72 10.33 -14.75
CA ALA A 308 -21.59 9.41 -14.82
C ALA A 308 -21.93 8.05 -14.19
N ALA A 309 -22.61 8.02 -13.05
CA ALA A 309 -23.06 6.80 -12.41
C ALA A 309 -24.07 6.03 -13.29
N ALA A 310 -25.04 6.73 -13.88
CA ALA A 310 -26.02 6.13 -14.78
C ALA A 310 -25.33 5.49 -16.00
N VAL A 311 -24.46 6.23 -16.69
CA VAL A 311 -23.68 5.72 -17.84
C VAL A 311 -22.80 4.55 -17.44
N GLY A 312 -22.11 4.63 -16.30
CA GLY A 312 -21.25 3.56 -15.78
C GLY A 312 -22.02 2.27 -15.49
N VAL A 313 -23.16 2.37 -14.81
CA VAL A 313 -24.04 1.23 -14.53
C VAL A 313 -24.62 0.64 -15.81
N THR A 314 -25.09 1.47 -16.74
CA THR A 314 -25.59 1.01 -18.05
C THR A 314 -24.50 0.28 -18.85
N SER A 315 -23.27 0.81 -18.86
CA SER A 315 -22.13 0.18 -19.51
C SER A 315 -21.79 -1.18 -18.91
N LEU A 316 -21.76 -1.30 -17.59
CA LEU A 316 -21.51 -2.57 -16.89
C LEU A 316 -22.57 -3.63 -17.23
N ILE A 317 -23.85 -3.25 -17.27
CA ILE A 317 -24.96 -4.15 -17.63
C ILE A 317 -24.82 -4.62 -19.09
N TYR A 318 -24.46 -3.71 -20.00
CA TYR A 318 -24.31 -4.05 -21.42
C TYR A 318 -23.12 -4.99 -21.67
N LEU A 319 -21.97 -4.73 -21.03
CA LEU A 319 -20.77 -5.57 -21.16
C LEU A 319 -20.99 -7.00 -20.63
N HIS A 320 -21.68 -7.15 -19.49
CA HIS A 320 -21.94 -8.47 -18.91
C HIS A 320 -22.80 -9.35 -19.84
N ARG A 321 -23.84 -8.76 -20.44
CA ARG A 321 -24.70 -9.46 -21.42
C ARG A 321 -23.95 -9.91 -22.66
N ARG A 322 -22.94 -9.15 -23.10
CA ARG A 322 -22.10 -9.51 -24.26
C ARG A 322 -21.19 -10.70 -23.95
N SER A 323 -20.64 -10.77 -22.73
CA SER A 323 -19.82 -11.90 -22.28
C SER A 323 -20.64 -13.19 -22.22
N GLU A 324 -21.83 -13.15 -21.63
CA GLU A 324 -22.74 -14.32 -21.57
C GLU A 324 -23.21 -14.76 -22.97
N GLY A 325 -23.47 -13.81 -23.87
CA GLY A 325 -23.86 -14.11 -25.26
C GLY A 325 -22.72 -14.65 -26.14
N SER A 326 -21.47 -14.25 -25.89
CA SER A 326 -20.31 -14.75 -26.63
C SER A 326 -19.90 -16.16 -26.18
N MET A 327 -20.00 -16.47 -24.87
CA MET A 327 -19.71 -17.82 -24.35
C MET A 327 -20.77 -18.84 -24.76
N ALA A 328 -22.03 -18.43 -24.92
CA ALA A 328 -23.12 -19.36 -25.25
C ALA A 328 -23.22 -19.73 -26.75
N GLN A 329 -22.47 -19.07 -27.64
CA GLN A 329 -22.69 -19.18 -29.09
C GLN A 329 -21.47 -19.70 -29.88
N GLU A 330 -20.34 -19.91 -29.22
CA GLU A 330 -19.09 -20.37 -29.86
C GLU A 330 -18.47 -21.61 -29.18
N GLU A 331 -19.26 -22.38 -28.43
CA GLU A 331 -18.93 -23.79 -28.17
C GLU A 331 -19.12 -24.56 -29.48
N LEU A 332 -18.07 -24.50 -30.28
CA LEU A 332 -17.91 -24.99 -31.64
C LEU A 332 -18.45 -26.43 -31.79
N GLN A 333 -19.64 -26.53 -32.39
CA GLN A 333 -20.08 -27.71 -33.17
C GLN A 333 -19.20 -27.98 -34.41
N GLY A 334 -18.11 -27.22 -34.61
CA GLY A 334 -17.15 -27.45 -35.68
C GLY A 334 -16.07 -28.43 -35.27
N ARG A 335 -16.11 -29.64 -35.84
CA ARG A 335 -14.96 -30.57 -35.85
C ARG A 335 -13.71 -29.82 -36.35
N THR A 336 -12.77 -29.54 -35.45
CA THR A 336 -11.47 -29.00 -35.84
C THR A 336 -10.62 -30.12 -36.46
N ALA A 337 -9.70 -29.79 -37.37
CA ALA A 337 -8.88 -30.78 -38.10
C ALA A 337 -8.08 -31.72 -37.15
N TRP A 338 -7.84 -31.29 -35.91
CA TRP A 338 -7.14 -32.03 -34.87
C TRP A 338 -8.05 -32.95 -34.04
N SER A 339 -9.38 -32.81 -34.13
CA SER A 339 -10.33 -33.68 -33.44
C SER A 339 -10.36 -35.11 -34.01
N LEU A 340 -9.71 -35.35 -35.14
CA LEU A 340 -9.58 -36.67 -35.78
C LEU A 340 -8.27 -37.39 -35.41
N SER A 341 -7.30 -36.71 -34.78
CA SER A 341 -5.94 -37.22 -34.57
C SER A 341 -5.56 -37.43 -33.09
N ALA A 342 -6.46 -37.17 -32.15
CA ALA A 342 -6.17 -37.36 -30.72
C ALA A 342 -6.14 -38.85 -30.34
N HIS A 343 -4.98 -39.49 -30.48
CA HIS A 343 -4.65 -40.63 -29.63
C HIS A 343 -4.57 -40.13 -28.19
N HIS A 344 -5.55 -40.52 -27.37
CA HIS A 344 -5.61 -40.21 -25.94
C HIS A 344 -4.38 -40.78 -25.23
N SER A 345 -3.34 -39.98 -25.04
CA SER A 345 -2.30 -40.27 -24.06
C SER A 345 -2.81 -39.88 -22.68
N SER A 346 -3.43 -40.82 -21.99
CA SER A 346 -3.80 -40.69 -20.58
C SER A 346 -2.54 -40.49 -19.75
N ARG A 347 -2.29 -39.28 -19.21
CA ARG A 347 -1.51 -38.95 -17.98
C ARG A 347 -0.94 -37.51 -18.00
N LEU A 348 -1.76 -36.50 -18.22
CA LEU A 348 -1.43 -35.13 -17.77
C LEU A 348 -2.65 -34.54 -17.05
N PRO A 349 -2.47 -33.86 -15.91
CA PRO A 349 -3.57 -33.18 -15.25
C PRO A 349 -4.06 -32.04 -16.16
N GLN A 350 -5.33 -32.08 -16.56
CA GLN A 350 -6.02 -30.91 -17.12
C GLN A 350 -6.04 -29.84 -16.03
N GLY A 351 -5.31 -28.74 -16.25
CA GLY A 351 -5.40 -27.55 -15.41
C GLY A 351 -6.73 -26.84 -15.68
N ASP A 352 -7.32 -26.25 -14.64
CA ASP A 352 -8.53 -25.44 -14.77
C ASP A 352 -8.27 -24.22 -15.68
N ASP A 353 -8.84 -24.27 -16.89
CA ASP A 353 -8.79 -23.21 -17.91
C ASP A 353 -9.65 -22.00 -17.48
N VAL A 354 -9.07 -21.12 -16.65
CA VAL A 354 -9.63 -19.80 -16.33
C VAL A 354 -8.60 -18.70 -16.61
N ALA A 355 -8.06 -18.69 -17.84
CA ALA A 355 -7.25 -17.58 -18.34
C ALA A 355 -8.14 -16.56 -19.09
N PRO A 356 -8.00 -15.25 -18.85
CA PRO A 356 -8.79 -14.23 -19.53
C PRO A 356 -8.42 -14.13 -21.02
N GLU A 357 -9.39 -14.41 -21.88
CA GLU A 357 -9.26 -14.40 -23.35
C GLU A 357 -9.20 -12.98 -23.93
N ARG A 358 -8.03 -12.34 -23.88
CA ARG A 358 -7.77 -11.13 -24.68
C ARG A 358 -6.62 -11.38 -25.64
N GLY A 359 -6.86 -12.24 -26.63
CA GLY A 359 -5.94 -12.44 -27.75
C GLY A 359 -6.06 -11.31 -28.78
N TRP A 360 -4.97 -10.57 -29.01
CA TRP A 360 -4.90 -9.53 -30.06
C TRP A 360 -4.70 -10.12 -31.47
N LEU A 361 -4.28 -11.39 -31.58
CA LEU A 361 -4.04 -12.08 -32.84
C LEU A 361 -5.28 -12.88 -33.27
N ALA A 362 -5.89 -12.49 -34.40
CA ALA A 362 -7.05 -13.15 -35.00
C ALA A 362 -6.88 -14.66 -35.27
N ALA A 363 -5.63 -15.15 -35.39
CA ALA A 363 -5.32 -16.57 -35.58
C ALA A 363 -5.33 -17.40 -34.29
N GLY A 364 -5.28 -16.77 -33.11
CA GLY A 364 -5.23 -17.48 -31.82
C GLY A 364 -6.46 -18.36 -31.57
N ALA A 365 -7.62 -17.96 -32.10
CA ALA A 365 -8.87 -18.71 -32.01
C ALA A 365 -8.85 -20.07 -32.72
N THR A 366 -7.88 -20.31 -33.63
CA THR A 366 -7.77 -21.58 -34.37
C THR A 366 -6.79 -22.58 -33.75
N LEU A 367 -6.03 -22.16 -32.73
CA LEU A 367 -5.03 -22.98 -32.04
C LEU A 367 -5.60 -23.57 -30.75
N ALA A 368 -5.34 -24.85 -30.51
CA ALA A 368 -5.70 -25.51 -29.26
C ALA A 368 -4.96 -24.86 -28.07
N PRO A 369 -5.61 -24.68 -26.90
CA PRO A 369 -5.04 -23.96 -25.75
C PRO A 369 -3.64 -24.45 -25.34
N GLU A 370 -3.43 -25.76 -25.39
CA GLU A 370 -2.18 -26.45 -25.04
C GLU A 370 -0.98 -26.04 -25.91
N HIS A 371 -1.23 -25.47 -27.08
CA HIS A 371 -0.21 -25.06 -28.05
C HIS A 371 -0.10 -23.54 -28.20
N ARG A 372 -0.78 -22.76 -27.35
CA ARG A 372 -0.67 -21.30 -27.35
C ARG A 372 0.55 -20.86 -26.54
N SER A 373 1.30 -19.92 -27.10
CA SER A 373 2.45 -19.33 -26.40
C SER A 373 1.96 -18.29 -25.39
N ILE A 374 2.13 -18.61 -24.10
CA ILE A 374 1.75 -17.78 -22.95
C ILE A 374 2.33 -16.36 -23.03
N VAL A 375 3.49 -16.19 -23.68
CA VAL A 375 4.15 -14.88 -23.87
C VAL A 375 3.28 -13.89 -24.66
N PHE A 376 2.36 -14.38 -25.50
CA PHE A 376 1.50 -13.53 -26.33
C PHE A 376 0.08 -13.33 -25.79
N GLU A 377 -0.27 -13.92 -24.64
CA GLU A 377 -1.62 -13.81 -24.04
C GLU A 377 -1.69 -12.81 -22.86
N VAL A 378 -0.56 -12.35 -22.32
CA VAL A 378 -0.53 -11.46 -21.15
C VAL A 378 -0.16 -10.03 -21.54
N VAL A 379 -1.17 -9.21 -21.83
CA VAL A 379 -1.18 -7.75 -21.57
C VAL A 379 -2.57 -7.30 -21.12
#